data_AF-A0A951XL27-F1
#
_entry.id   AF-A0A951XL27-F1
#
_cell.length_a   1.000
_cell.length_b   1.000
_cell.length_c   1.000
_cell.angle_alpha   90.00
_cell.angle_beta   90.00
_cell.angle_gamma   90.00
#
_symmetry.space_group_name_H-M   'P 1'
#
loop_
_entity.id
_entity.type
_entity.pdbx_description
1 polymer ?
#
loop_
_entity_poly.entity_id
_entity_poly.type
_entity_poly.pdbx_seq_one_letter_code
_entity_poly.pdbx_strand_id
1 'polypeptide(L)'
;MPVELRLTKRFLKSLQHLGDDEHARVEVALRQLQQSWGAPHQHTGLSVRRLHAGYFECRAGLEIRIVFRAGNQGLDLVFAGTHDEVRRLLRQA
;
A
#
# COMPACT_ATOMS: atom_id res chain seq x y z
N MET A 1 -15.26 -10.06 -6.96
CA MET A 1 -14.69 -9.06 -7.90
C MET A 1 -13.48 -8.46 -7.21
N PRO A 2 -12.28 -8.48 -7.82
CA PRO A 2 -11.10 -7.84 -7.23
C PRO A 2 -11.38 -6.34 -7.05
N VAL A 3 -10.85 -5.75 -5.98
CA VAL A 3 -11.00 -4.31 -5.73
C VAL A 3 -10.24 -3.50 -6.77
N GLU A 4 -10.72 -2.31 -7.14
CA GLU A 4 -9.97 -1.42 -8.02
C GLU A 4 -8.82 -0.76 -7.24
N LEU A 5 -7.60 -0.78 -7.79
CA LEU A 5 -6.46 -0.03 -7.28
C LEU A 5 -6.23 1.21 -8.15
N ARG A 6 -6.24 2.39 -7.55
CA ARG A 6 -5.97 3.66 -8.22
C ARG A 6 -4.62 4.20 -7.79
N LEU A 7 -3.72 4.35 -8.75
CA LEU A 7 -2.37 4.86 -8.49
C LEU A 7 -2.39 6.39 -8.50
N THR A 8 -2.12 7.01 -7.35
CA THR A 8 -2.01 8.47 -7.30
C THR A 8 -0.69 8.95 -7.90
N LYS A 9 -0.63 10.22 -8.33
CA LYS A 9 0.63 10.85 -8.77
C LYS A 9 1.73 10.77 -7.71
N ARG A 10 1.36 10.86 -6.43
CA ARG A 10 2.31 10.78 -5.31
C ARG A 10 2.89 9.38 -5.17
N PHE A 11 2.05 8.35 -5.29
CA PHE A 11 2.48 6.96 -5.26
C PHE A 11 3.44 6.64 -6.41
N LEU A 12 3.09 7.05 -7.63
CA LEU A 12 3.97 6.86 -8.79
C LEU A 12 5.34 7.53 -8.59
N LYS A 13 5.38 8.73 -8.00
CA LYS A 13 6.64 9.39 -7.65
C LYS A 13 7.43 8.64 -6.58
N SER A 14 6.78 8.05 -5.59
CA SER A 14 7.49 7.28 -4.56
C SER A 14 8.14 6.01 -5.13
N LEU A 15 7.52 5.37 -6.12
CA LEU A 15 8.11 4.18 -6.78
C LEU A 15 9.44 4.48 -7.47
N GLN A 16 9.65 5.72 -7.94
CA GLN A 16 10.90 6.12 -8.62
C GLN A 16 12.12 6.12 -7.69
N HIS A 17 11.92 6.06 -6.38
CA HIS A 17 12.97 6.06 -5.37
C HIS A 17 13.29 4.65 -4.86
N LEU A 18 12.57 3.64 -5.34
CA LEU A 18 12.76 2.24 -4.95
C LEU A 18 13.74 1.55 -5.90
N GLY A 19 14.50 0.59 -5.38
CA GLY A 19 15.29 -0.33 -6.21
C GLY A 19 14.43 -1.39 -6.90
N ASP A 20 15.01 -2.10 -7.87
CA ASP A 20 14.29 -3.11 -8.68
C ASP A 20 13.63 -4.20 -7.82
N ASP A 21 14.34 -4.71 -6.82
CA ASP A 21 13.82 -5.73 -5.89
C ASP A 21 12.63 -5.22 -5.06
N GLU A 22 12.68 -3.95 -4.67
CA GLU A 22 11.61 -3.31 -3.91
C GLU A 22 10.39 -3.07 -4.81
N HIS A 23 10.62 -2.67 -6.06
CA HIS A 23 9.56 -2.51 -7.06
C HIS A 23 8.83 -3.84 -7.29
N ALA A 24 9.57 -4.94 -7.49
CA ALA A 24 8.99 -6.26 -7.66
C ALA A 24 8.15 -6.70 -6.44
N ARG A 25 8.63 -6.43 -5.22
CA ARG A 25 7.88 -6.71 -3.99
C ARG A 25 6.60 -5.87 -3.88
N VAL A 26 6.66 -4.60 -4.28
CA VAL A 26 5.49 -3.73 -4.33
C VAL A 26 4.46 -4.30 -5.29
N GLU A 27 4.85 -4.68 -6.52
CA GLU A 27 3.93 -5.28 -7.48
C GLU A 27 3.23 -6.54 -6.95
N VAL A 28 3.98 -7.45 -6.30
CA VAL A 28 3.42 -8.65 -5.68
C VAL A 28 2.41 -8.28 -4.58
N ALA A 29 2.77 -7.34 -3.71
CA ALA A 29 1.90 -6.87 -2.64
C ALA A 29 0.62 -6.20 -3.19
N LEU A 30 0.70 -5.47 -4.31
CA LEU A 30 -0.47 -4.88 -4.96
C LEU A 30 -1.42 -5.94 -5.50
N ARG A 31 -0.90 -6.98 -6.18
CA ARG A 31 -1.72 -8.09 -6.69
C ARG A 31 -2.43 -8.82 -5.54
N GLN A 32 -1.72 -9.07 -4.44
CA GLN A 32 -2.30 -9.68 -3.24
C GLN A 32 -3.38 -8.78 -2.62
N LEU A 33 -3.11 -7.48 -2.49
CA LEU A 33 -4.05 -6.50 -1.93
C LEU A 33 -5.34 -6.45 -2.75
N GLN A 34 -5.20 -6.45 -4.09
CA GLN A 34 -6.31 -6.43 -5.02
C GLN A 34 -7.24 -7.65 -4.85
N GLN A 35 -6.67 -8.79 -4.50
CA GLN A 35 -7.38 -10.05 -4.36
C GLN A 35 -8.00 -10.25 -2.97
N SER A 36 -7.36 -9.78 -1.90
CA SER A 36 -7.79 -10.07 -0.52
C SER A 36 -8.48 -8.93 0.22
N TRP A 37 -8.51 -7.71 -0.33
CA TRP A 37 -9.19 -6.60 0.32
C TRP A 37 -10.68 -6.89 0.56
N GLY A 38 -11.15 -6.70 1.79
CA GLY A 38 -12.53 -7.02 2.21
C GLY A 38 -12.77 -8.51 2.51
N ALA A 39 -11.79 -9.38 2.30
CA ALA A 39 -11.84 -10.81 2.60
C ALA A 39 -10.72 -11.19 3.60
N PRO A 40 -10.80 -10.77 4.87
CA PRO A 40 -9.72 -10.95 5.86
C PRO A 40 -9.36 -12.43 6.13
N HIS A 41 -10.24 -13.37 5.77
CA HIS A 41 -10.00 -14.81 5.92
C HIS A 41 -9.14 -15.41 4.79
N GLN A 42 -8.87 -14.68 3.71
CA GLN A 42 -7.86 -15.08 2.73
C GLN A 42 -6.48 -14.77 3.30
N HIS A 43 -5.83 -15.79 3.85
CA HIS A 43 -4.47 -15.72 4.39
C HIS A 43 -3.44 -15.50 3.27
N THR A 44 -3.39 -14.30 2.68
CA THR A 44 -2.47 -13.97 1.58
C THR A 44 -1.06 -13.61 2.06
N GLY A 45 -0.79 -13.68 3.37
CA GLY A 45 0.46 -13.18 3.97
C GLY A 45 0.55 -11.65 4.00
N LEU A 46 -0.42 -10.95 3.39
CA LEU A 46 -0.46 -9.50 3.33
C LEU A 46 -0.99 -8.93 4.65
N SER A 47 -0.09 -8.42 5.48
CA SER A 47 -0.46 -7.76 6.74
C SER A 47 -1.01 -6.36 6.46
N VAL A 48 -2.33 -6.25 6.37
CA VAL A 48 -3.04 -4.97 6.28
C VAL A 48 -3.28 -4.41 7.69
N ARG A 49 -2.92 -3.15 7.91
CA ARG A 49 -3.14 -2.43 9.16
C ARG A 49 -3.84 -1.11 8.91
N ARG A 50 -4.86 -0.82 9.72
CA ARG A 50 -5.47 0.51 9.75
C ARG A 50 -4.55 1.50 10.46
N LEU A 51 -4.37 2.66 9.85
CA LEU A 51 -3.66 3.82 10.39
C LEU A 51 -4.68 4.90 10.82
N HIS A 52 -4.19 6.09 11.13
CA HIS A 52 -5.04 7.24 11.47
C HIS A 52 -5.69 7.88 10.23
N ALA A 53 -6.69 8.75 10.42
CA ALA A 53 -7.34 9.54 9.34
C ALA A 53 -7.84 8.76 8.11
N GLY A 54 -8.20 7.48 8.27
CA GLY A 54 -8.69 6.64 7.18
C GLY A 54 -7.60 6.16 6.22
N TYR A 55 -6.34 6.27 6.62
CA TYR A 55 -5.23 5.59 5.96
C TYR A 55 -5.11 4.14 6.42
N PHE A 56 -4.56 3.32 5.55
CA PHE A 56 -4.21 1.94 5.77
C PHE A 56 -2.80 1.71 5.25
N GLU A 57 -2.11 0.73 5.80
CA GLU A 57 -0.85 0.23 5.26
C GLU A 57 -0.91 -1.27 5.00
N CYS A 58 -0.10 -1.74 4.06
CA CYS A 58 0.34 -3.14 3.99
C CYS A 58 1.85 -3.21 3.75
N ARG A 59 2.45 -4.37 4.01
CA ARG A 59 3.89 -4.59 3.84
C ARG A 59 4.20 -5.18 2.45
N ALA A 60 5.26 -4.68 1.83
CA ALA A 60 5.91 -5.24 0.65
C ALA A 60 7.33 -5.70 1.03
N GLY A 61 7.42 -6.85 1.70
CA GLY A 61 8.64 -7.29 2.37
C GLY A 61 8.81 -6.66 3.77
N LEU A 62 10.04 -6.60 4.27
CA LEU A 62 10.32 -6.11 5.63
C LEU A 62 10.43 -4.59 5.70
N GLU A 63 11.04 -3.97 4.68
CA GLU A 63 11.40 -2.55 4.70
C GLU A 63 10.29 -1.66 4.15
N ILE A 64 9.61 -2.11 3.08
CA ILE A 64 8.68 -1.27 2.34
C ILE A 64 7.24 -1.45 2.83
N ARG A 65 6.57 -0.31 3.01
CA ARG A 65 5.17 -0.19 3.38
C ARG A 65 4.43 0.58 2.30
N ILE A 66 3.29 0.07 1.90
CA ILE A 66 2.39 0.71 0.95
C ILE A 66 1.25 1.33 1.74
N VAL A 67 1.10 2.65 1.64
CA VAL A 67 0.04 3.42 2.27
C VAL A 67 -1.05 3.73 1.25
N PHE A 68 -2.30 3.50 1.64
CA PHE A 68 -3.46 3.73 0.79
C PHE A 68 -4.68 4.17 1.61
N ARG A 69 -5.70 4.67 0.92
CA ARG A 69 -7.02 4.99 1.49
C ARG A 69 -8.07 4.07 0.90
N ALA A 70 -8.99 3.62 1.73
CA ALA A 70 -10.16 2.89 1.27
C ALA A 70 -11.30 3.88 0.99
N GLY A 71 -11.75 3.95 -0.26
CA GLY A 71 -12.91 4.73 -0.69
C GLY A 71 -14.04 3.83 -1.20
N ASN A 72 -15.19 4.43 -1.51
CA ASN A 72 -16.39 3.69 -1.93
C ASN A 72 -16.19 2.88 -3.23
N GLN A 73 -15.28 3.32 -4.10
CA GLN A 73 -15.03 2.69 -5.41
C GLN A 73 -13.70 1.93 -5.47
N GLY A 74 -12.98 1.74 -4.36
CA GLY A 74 -11.71 1.01 -4.36
C GLY A 74 -10.63 1.67 -3.50
N LEU A 75 -9.37 1.30 -3.76
CA LEU A 75 -8.22 1.72 -2.97
C LEU A 75 -7.39 2.77 -3.71
N ASP A 76 -7.21 3.93 -3.08
CA ASP A 76 -6.34 4.98 -3.59
C ASP A 76 -4.94 4.78 -2.99
N LEU A 77 -3.97 4.39 -3.81
CA LEU A 77 -2.60 4.17 -3.37
C LEU A 77 -1.88 5.51 -3.27
N VAL A 78 -1.35 5.82 -2.09
CA VAL A 78 -0.87 7.15 -1.74
C VAL A 78 0.65 7.22 -1.73
N PHE A 79 1.31 6.21 -1.17
CA PHE A 79 2.76 6.20 -1.01
C PHE A 79 3.32 4.77 -0.86
N ALA A 80 4.54 4.52 -1.32
CA ALA A 80 5.33 3.34 -1.00
C ALA A 80 6.71 3.78 -0.50
N GLY A 81 7.14 3.28 0.66
CA GLY A 81 8.45 3.60 1.20
C GLY A 81 8.70 2.96 2.56
N THR A 82 9.79 3.34 3.20
CA THR A 82 10.22 2.79 4.48
C THR A 82 9.30 3.16 5.64
N HIS A 83 9.49 2.50 6.80
CA HIS A 83 8.76 2.86 8.02
C HIS A 83 8.88 4.35 8.40
N ASP A 84 10.08 4.92 8.28
CA ASP A 84 10.34 6.29 8.70
C ASP A 84 9.75 7.31 7.73
N GLU A 85 9.80 7.02 6.42
CA GLU A 85 9.14 7.83 5.40
C GLU A 85 7.63 7.82 5.53
N VAL A 86 7.03 6.65 5.82
CA VAL A 86 5.60 6.53 6.12
C VAL A 86 5.24 7.34 7.37
N ARG A 87 6.05 7.29 8.44
CA ARG A 87 5.80 8.15 9.61
C ARG A 87 5.87 9.63 9.26
N ARG A 88 6.84 10.04 8.43
CA ARG A 88 6.98 11.43 7.98
C ARG A 88 5.77 11.87 7.15
N LEU A 89 5.32 11.03 6.23
CA LEU A 89 4.10 11.23 5.44
C LEU A 89 2.90 11.49 6.34
N LEU A 90 2.67 10.61 7.33
CA LEU A 90 1.50 10.67 8.21
C LEU A 90 1.49 11.86 9.17
N ARG A 91 2.64 12.50 9.43
CA ARG A 91 2.71 13.75 10.20
C ARG A 91 2.31 14.98 9.38
N GLN A 92 2.32 14.87 8.05
CA GLN A 92 1.99 15.95 7.11
C GLN A 92 0.62 15.78 6.46
N ALA A 93 -0.12 14.73 6.84
CA ALA A 93 -1.36 14.28 6.21
C ALA A 93 -2.61 14.65 7.01
#